data_AF-A0A2V6DPG1-F1
#
_entry.id   AF-A0A2V6DPG1-F1
#
_cell.length_a   1.000
_cell.length_b   1.000
_cell.length_c   1.000
_cell.angle_alpha   90.00
_cell.angle_beta   90.00
_cell.angle_gamma   90.00
#
_symmetry.space_group_name_H-M   'P 1'
#
loop_
_entity.id
_entity.type
_entity.pdbx_description
1 polymer ?
#
loop_
_entity_poly.entity_id
_entity_poly.type
_entity_poly.pdbx_seq_one_letter_code
_entity_poly.pdbx_strand_id
1 'polypeptide(L)' 'MQKLHPRSPYEKLGGYVHLPRLIDKARLHRKGLLNGYNYKTVGFDKHLLA' A
#
# COMPACT_ATOMS: atom_id res chain seq x y z
N MET A 1 -17.07 -0.96 12.62
CA MET A 1 -15.61 -1.12 12.41
C MET A 1 -15.27 -0.56 11.04
N GLN A 2 -14.46 0.49 10.95
CA GLN A 2 -13.99 0.99 9.65
C GLN A 2 -13.13 -0.09 8.98
N LYS A 3 -13.49 -0.52 7.77
CA LYS A 3 -12.62 -1.38 6.97
C LYS A 3 -11.33 -0.61 6.69
N LEU A 4 -10.20 -1.17 7.13
CA LEU A 4 -8.88 -0.59 6.92
C LEU A 4 -8.50 -0.75 5.44
N HIS A 5 -8.72 0.30 4.66
CA HIS A 5 -8.30 0.35 3.26
C HIS A 5 -7.02 1.18 3.13
N PRO A 6 -6.09 0.79 2.23
CA PRO A 6 -4.92 1.63 1.94
C PRO A 6 -5.34 2.96 1.32
N ARG A 7 -4.57 4.02 1.59
CA ARG A 7 -4.77 5.35 1.00
C ARG A 7 -4.74 5.34 -0.53
N SER A 8 -5.22 6.42 -1.14
CA SER A 8 -5.35 6.55 -2.59
C SER A 8 -3.99 6.33 -3.29
N PRO A 9 -3.95 5.67 -4.46
CA PRO A 9 -2.72 5.51 -5.23
C PRO A 9 -2.13 6.84 -5.73
N TYR A 10 -2.95 7.89 -5.84
CA TYR A 10 -2.52 9.23 -6.26
C TYR A 10 -2.12 10.13 -5.11
N GLU A 11 -2.28 9.66 -3.87
CA GLU A 11 -1.82 10.40 -2.70
C GLU A 11 -0.29 10.47 -2.72
N LYS A 12 0.23 11.67 -2.45
CA LYS A 12 1.67 11.96 -2.46
C LYS A 12 2.20 11.99 -1.04
N LEU A 13 3.39 11.43 -0.84
CA LEU A 13 4.18 11.58 0.38
C LEU A 13 5.61 11.91 -0.01
N GLY A 14 6.13 13.05 0.48
CA GLY A 14 7.49 13.49 0.13
C GLY A 14 7.72 13.69 -1.38
N GLY A 15 6.68 14.02 -2.14
CA GLY A 15 6.75 14.18 -3.60
C GLY A 15 6.45 12.91 -4.41
N TYR A 16 6.45 11.73 -3.79
CA TYR A 16 6.20 10.45 -4.45
C TYR A 16 4.74 10.03 -4.35
N VAL A 17 4.12 9.76 -5.50
CA VAL A 17 2.81 9.08 -5.55
C VAL A 17 2.96 7.62 -5.13
N HIS A 18 1.88 7.01 -4.63
CA HIS A 18 1.81 5.58 -4.27
C HIS A 18 2.64 5.13 -3.06
N LEU A 19 3.66 5.89 -2.66
CA LEU A 19 4.42 5.67 -1.43
C LEU A 19 3.56 5.59 -0.15
N PRO A 20 2.59 6.50 0.11
CA PRO A 20 1.74 6.39 1.29
C PRO A 20 0.88 5.11 1.27
N ARG A 21 0.37 4.75 0.10
CA ARG A 21 -0.41 3.52 -0.11
C ARG A 21 0.44 2.27 0.14
N LEU A 22 1.71 2.26 -0.29
CA LEU A 22 2.62 1.15 -0.05
C LEU A 22 2.90 0.96 1.44
N ILE A 23 3.09 2.06 2.19
CA ILE A 23 3.28 2.03 3.65
C ILE A 23 2.06 1.42 4.34
N ASP A 24 0.85 1.81 3.92
CA ASP A 24 -0.36 1.25 4.50
C ASP A 24 -0.49 -0.24 4.23
N LYS A 25 -0.24 -0.68 2.98
CA LYS A 25 -0.18 -2.10 2.64
C LYS A 25 0.85 -2.85 3.50
N ALA A 26 2.04 -2.28 3.72
CA ALA A 26 3.06 -2.87 4.56
C ALA A 26 2.60 -3.03 6.03
N ARG A 27 1.94 -1.99 6.58
CA ARG A 27 1.37 -2.01 7.93
C ARG A 27 0.25 -3.03 8.07
N LEU A 28 -0.62 -3.14 7.06
CA LEU A 28 -1.73 -4.10 7.04
C LEU A 28 -1.25 -5.53 6.84
N HIS A 29 -0.25 -5.74 5.96
CA HIS A 29 0.40 -7.03 5.76
C HIS A 29 1.02 -7.54 7.07
N ARG A 30 1.75 -6.69 7.80
CA ARG A 30 2.33 -7.04 9.11
C ARG A 30 1.27 -7.44 10.15
N LYS A 31 0.05 -6.92 10.04
CA LYS A 31 -1.07 -7.24 10.94
C LYS A 31 -1.90 -8.45 10.47
N GLY A 32 -1.61 -9.04 9.31
CA GLY A 32 -2.45 -10.08 8.69
C GLY A 32 -3.83 -9.59 8.26
N LEU A 33 -4.04 -8.26 8.17
CA LEU A 33 -5.32 -7.62 7.85
C LEU A 33 -5.40 -7.17 6.39
N LEU A 34 -4.47 -7.62 5.55
CA LEU A 34 -4.43 -7.29 4.13
C LEU A 34 -5.44 -8.15 3.36
N ASN A 35 -6.73 -7.96 3.64
CA ASN A 35 -7.80 -8.80 3.12
C ASN A 35 -8.22 -8.34 1.71
N GLY A 36 -7.65 -8.98 0.67
CA GLY A 36 -7.98 -8.73 -0.74
C GLY A 36 -7.06 -7.74 -1.47
N TYR A 37 -5.98 -7.26 -0.84
CA TYR A 37 -4.97 -6.43 -1.49
C TYR A 37 -3.66 -7.19 -1.67
N ASN A 38 -3.03 -7.04 -2.83
CA ASN A 38 -1.70 -7.58 -3.06
C ASN A 38 -0.62 -6.63 -2.52
N TYR A 39 0.43 -7.19 -1.95
CA TYR A 39 1.61 -6.49 -1.46
C TYR A 39 2.87 -7.15 -2.02
N LYS A 40 3.72 -6.37 -2.69
CA LYS A 40 5.01 -6.78 -3.29
C LYS A 40 4.98 -7.85 -4.39
N THR A 41 3.89 -8.59 -4.56
CA THR A 41 3.83 -9.71 -5.52
C THR A 41 3.43 -9.28 -6.93
N VAL A 42 2.58 -8.24 -7.07
CA VAL A 42 2.04 -7.80 -8.37
C VAL A 42 1.86 -6.28 -8.44
N GLY A 43 1.77 -5.74 -9.65
CA GLY A 43 1.42 -4.35 -9.92
C GLY A 43 2.55 -3.34 -9.72
N PHE A 44 2.19 -2.09 -9.40
CA PHE A 44 3.13 -0.97 -9.27
C PHE A 44 4.04 -1.08 -8.04
N ASP A 45 3.60 -1.79 -6.99
CA ASP A 45 4.38 -2.02 -5.76
C ASP A 45 5.77 -2.63 -6.06
N LYS A 46 5.88 -3.48 -7.08
CA LYS A 46 7.14 -4.15 -7.47
C LYS A 46 8.12 -3.21 -8.17
N HIS A 47 7.61 -2.16 -8.81
CA HIS A 47 8.42 -1.19 -9.57
C HIS A 47 8.86 -0.01 -8.70
N LEU A 48 8.13 0.29 -7.63
CA LEU A 48 8.43 1.42 -6.75
C LEU A 48 9.65 1.17 -5.84
N LEU A 49 10.01 -0.09 -5.61
CA LEU A 49 11.14 -0.51 -4.75
C LEU A 49 12.25 -1.23 -5.55
N ALA A 50 12.19 -1.19 -6.89
CA ALA A 50 13.20 -1.78 -7.76
C ALA A 50 14.49 -0.94 -7.80
#